data_AF-A0A7S4R0I7-F1
#
_entry.id   AF-A0A7S4R0I7-F1
#
_cell.length_a   1.000
_cell.length_b   1.000
_cell.length_c   1.000
_cell.angle_alpha   90.00
_cell.angle_beta   90.00
_cell.angle_gamma   90.00
#
_symmetry.space_group_name_H-M   'P 1'
#
loop_
_entity.id
_entity.type
_entity.pdbx_description
1 polymer ?
#
loop_
_entity_poly.entity_id
_entity_poly.type
_entity_poly.pdbx_seq_one_letter_code
_entity_poly.pdbx_strand_id
1 'polypeptide(L)'
;LYETNFTTLHLVLCLLKKNVRKETCWLLSNIAAGTHGQIGTLLESRQDMSSVINAVRTEVWDVRKEAAWVVCNIATGGAEYHVKCLVDLGAIVALCEILDVADAKITLVALDAIKSILKVGDYTSFVDEAGGIEAIESLQHHENEEVYEKAVEIIEEFFGADDDIADELVPEASENTYSFGVSDKMANNVEAPQGQPLGMFNFSS
;
A
#
# COMPACT_ATOMS: atom_id res chain seq x y z
N LEU A 1 32.47 -4.99 15.56
CA LEU A 1 32.22 -6.29 14.87
C LEU A 1 30.88 -6.30 14.12
N TYR A 2 29.83 -5.62 14.61
CA TYR A 2 28.54 -5.52 13.91
C TYR A 2 28.58 -4.61 12.66
N GLU A 3 29.24 -3.45 12.72
CA GLU A 3 29.30 -2.52 11.57
C GLU A 3 29.94 -3.13 10.32
N THR A 4 31.02 -3.91 10.48
CA THR A 4 31.73 -4.55 9.37
C THR A 4 30.92 -5.61 8.63
N ASN A 5 29.96 -6.27 9.29
CA ASN A 5 29.12 -7.28 8.64
C ASN A 5 28.06 -6.64 7.74
N PHE A 6 27.48 -5.52 8.17
CA PHE A 6 26.44 -4.83 7.40
C PHE A 6 27.01 -4.10 6.17
N THR A 7 28.21 -3.54 6.26
CA THR A 7 28.85 -2.96 5.06
C THR A 7 29.14 -4.04 4.00
N THR A 8 29.47 -5.26 4.43
CA THR A 8 29.77 -6.38 3.54
C THR A 8 28.51 -6.89 2.84
N LEU A 9 27.38 -6.98 3.54
CA LEU A 9 26.10 -7.43 2.96
C LEU A 9 25.57 -6.42 1.93
N HIS A 10 25.66 -5.12 2.22
CA HIS A 10 25.29 -4.08 1.26
C HIS A 10 26.12 -4.15 -0.03
N LEU A 11 27.44 -4.32 0.09
CA LEU A 11 28.34 -4.53 -1.04
C LEU A 11 27.96 -5.78 -1.86
N VAL A 12 27.56 -6.85 -1.20
CA VAL A 12 27.16 -8.09 -1.86
C VAL A 12 25.84 -7.93 -2.63
N LEU A 13 24.85 -7.27 -2.02
CA LEU A 13 23.54 -7.04 -2.61
C LEU A 13 23.58 -6.03 -3.77
N CYS A 14 24.46 -5.03 -3.73
CA CYS A 14 24.48 -3.96 -4.73
C CYS A 14 25.59 -4.12 -5.79
N LEU A 15 26.72 -4.79 -5.51
CA LEU A 15 27.93 -4.69 -6.34
C LEU A 15 28.46 -6.04 -6.88
N LEU A 16 27.84 -7.17 -6.54
CA LEU A 16 28.28 -8.49 -7.01
C LEU A 16 27.41 -9.05 -8.14
N LYS A 17 27.96 -10.03 -8.87
CA LYS A 17 27.32 -10.72 -10.00
C LYS A 17 25.94 -11.26 -9.62
N LYS A 18 25.00 -11.29 -10.58
CA LYS A 18 23.63 -11.83 -10.44
C LYS A 18 23.52 -13.06 -9.54
N ASN A 19 24.35 -14.09 -9.78
CA ASN A 19 24.28 -15.34 -9.01
C ASN A 19 24.55 -15.13 -7.52
N VAL A 20 25.46 -14.23 -7.17
CA VAL A 20 25.76 -13.95 -5.76
C VAL A 20 24.57 -13.24 -5.10
N ARG A 21 23.96 -12.26 -5.77
CA ARG A 21 22.74 -11.60 -5.26
C ARG A 21 21.61 -12.61 -5.04
N LYS A 22 21.39 -13.50 -6.01
CA LYS A 22 20.40 -14.58 -5.90
C LYS A 22 20.64 -15.46 -4.67
N GLU A 23 21.85 -16.00 -4.53
CA GLU A 23 22.20 -16.86 -3.37
C GLU A 23 22.15 -16.10 -2.04
N THR A 24 22.42 -14.80 -2.06
CA THR A 24 22.30 -13.94 -0.88
C THR A 24 20.84 -13.77 -0.48
N CYS A 25 19.95 -13.41 -1.41
CA CYS A 25 18.51 -13.33 -1.13
C CYS A 25 17.96 -14.68 -0.65
N TRP A 26 18.39 -15.79 -1.26
CA TRP A 26 18.02 -17.14 -0.81
C TRP A 26 18.51 -17.44 0.62
N LEU A 27 19.73 -17.03 0.98
CA LEU A 27 20.22 -17.16 2.36
C LEU A 27 19.39 -16.29 3.33
N LEU A 28 19.10 -15.04 2.95
CA LEU A 28 18.32 -14.12 3.77
C LEU A 28 16.89 -14.62 3.98
N SER A 29 16.28 -15.30 3.01
CA SER A 29 14.91 -15.82 3.15
C SER A 29 14.86 -16.95 4.18
N ASN A 30 15.92 -17.77 4.28
CA ASN A 30 16.04 -18.78 5.32
C ASN A 30 16.21 -18.17 6.72
N ILE A 31 16.90 -17.02 6.83
CA ILE A 31 17.01 -16.28 8.10
C ILE A 31 15.66 -15.65 8.46
N ALA A 32 14.95 -15.10 7.47
CA ALA A 32 13.62 -14.51 7.62
C ALA A 32 12.55 -15.53 8.02
N ALA A 33 12.69 -16.80 7.63
CA ALA A 33 11.83 -17.90 8.07
C ALA A 33 12.18 -18.43 9.48
N GLY A 34 13.18 -17.83 10.15
CA GLY A 34 13.64 -18.22 11.46
C GLY A 34 12.87 -17.58 12.61
N THR A 35 13.56 -17.38 13.72
CA THR A 35 13.01 -16.78 14.95
C THR A 35 12.82 -15.27 14.82
N HIS A 36 11.97 -14.69 15.68
CA HIS A 36 11.80 -13.24 15.74
C HIS A 36 13.11 -12.47 15.96
N GLY A 37 14.07 -13.01 16.72
CA GLY A 37 15.38 -12.37 16.88
C GLY A 37 16.20 -12.32 15.59
N GLN A 38 16.09 -13.35 14.74
CA GLN A 38 16.73 -13.39 13.43
C GLN A 38 16.09 -12.38 12.47
N ILE A 39 14.75 -12.32 12.43
CA ILE A 39 14.01 -11.31 11.66
C ILE A 39 14.37 -9.89 12.13
N GLY A 40 14.41 -9.65 13.44
CA GLY A 40 14.81 -8.37 14.01
C GLY A 40 16.21 -7.94 13.57
N THR A 41 17.18 -8.88 13.56
CA THR A 41 18.55 -8.60 13.11
C THR A 41 18.60 -8.20 11.62
N LEU A 42 17.73 -8.76 10.77
CA LEU A 42 17.62 -8.34 9.36
C LEU A 42 17.10 -6.91 9.27
N LEU A 43 16.05 -6.58 10.02
CA LEU A 43 15.38 -5.28 9.99
C LEU A 43 16.19 -4.15 10.67
N GLU A 44 17.10 -4.49 11.58
CA GLU A 44 18.08 -3.53 12.14
C GLU A 44 18.92 -2.89 11.03
N SER A 45 19.22 -3.65 9.97
CA SER A 45 19.93 -3.15 8.80
C SER A 45 18.99 -2.67 7.72
N ARG A 46 18.37 -1.52 8.00
CA ARG A 46 17.41 -0.85 7.13
C ARG A 46 17.92 -0.68 5.69
N GLN A 47 19.18 -0.33 5.49
CA GLN A 47 19.75 -0.15 4.15
C GLN A 47 19.78 -1.45 3.34
N ASP A 48 20.14 -2.57 3.98
CA ASP A 48 20.15 -3.89 3.33
C ASP A 48 18.73 -4.33 3.00
N MET A 49 17.80 -4.16 3.95
CA MET A 49 16.40 -4.50 3.73
C MET A 49 15.73 -3.63 2.66
N SER A 50 16.00 -2.33 2.61
CA SER A 50 15.56 -1.47 1.50
C SER A 50 16.13 -1.95 0.16
N SER A 51 17.37 -2.44 0.14
CA SER A 51 17.98 -3.00 -1.08
C SER A 51 17.28 -4.28 -1.51
N VAL A 52 16.91 -5.15 -0.57
CA VAL A 52 16.12 -6.37 -0.86
C VAL A 52 14.73 -6.02 -1.38
N ILE A 53 14.02 -5.08 -0.76
CA ILE A 53 12.70 -4.61 -1.22
C ILE A 53 12.80 -4.02 -2.62
N ASN A 54 13.81 -3.19 -2.89
CA ASN A 54 14.03 -2.65 -4.23
C ASN A 54 14.42 -3.74 -5.25
N ALA A 55 15.11 -4.80 -4.83
CA ALA A 55 15.44 -5.93 -5.68
C ALA A 55 14.19 -6.71 -6.13
N VAL A 56 13.12 -6.76 -5.32
CA VAL A 56 11.83 -7.35 -5.74
C VAL A 56 11.27 -6.67 -6.99
N ARG A 57 11.55 -5.37 -7.16
CA ARG A 57 10.99 -4.54 -8.24
C ARG A 57 11.91 -4.44 -9.46
N THR A 58 13.19 -4.24 -9.22
CA THR A 58 14.13 -3.75 -10.25
C THR A 58 15.09 -4.79 -10.81
N GLU A 59 15.25 -5.94 -10.13
CA GLU A 59 16.23 -6.94 -10.54
C GLU A 59 15.72 -7.90 -11.62
N VAL A 60 16.60 -8.77 -12.10
CA VAL A 60 16.20 -9.86 -12.99
C VAL A 60 15.37 -10.90 -12.23
N TRP A 61 14.44 -11.58 -12.93
CA TRP A 61 13.46 -12.50 -12.34
C TRP A 61 14.05 -13.49 -11.31
N ASP A 62 15.19 -14.11 -11.62
CA ASP A 62 15.81 -15.08 -10.70
C ASP A 62 16.20 -14.48 -9.34
N VAL A 63 16.51 -13.20 -9.28
CA VAL A 63 16.83 -12.49 -8.02
C VAL A 63 15.54 -11.96 -7.40
N ARG A 64 14.61 -11.41 -8.21
CA ARG A 64 13.31 -10.90 -7.75
C ARG A 64 12.56 -11.95 -6.94
N LYS A 65 12.47 -13.19 -7.43
CA LYS A 65 11.77 -14.28 -6.75
C LYS A 65 12.36 -14.57 -5.36
N GLU A 66 13.69 -14.60 -5.23
CA GLU A 66 14.35 -14.87 -3.95
C GLU A 66 14.20 -13.69 -2.99
N ALA A 67 14.27 -12.46 -3.50
CA ALA A 67 14.01 -11.26 -2.71
C ALA A 67 12.57 -11.22 -2.21
N ALA A 68 11.59 -11.61 -3.04
CA ALA A 68 10.19 -11.70 -2.66
C ALA A 68 9.99 -12.68 -1.50
N TRP A 69 10.65 -13.84 -1.54
CA TRP A 69 10.64 -14.80 -0.43
C TRP A 69 11.12 -14.19 0.90
N VAL A 70 12.14 -13.32 0.88
CA VAL A 70 12.58 -12.62 2.10
C VAL A 70 11.45 -11.77 2.66
N VAL A 71 10.83 -10.93 1.81
CA VAL A 71 9.78 -10.00 2.22
C VAL A 71 8.54 -10.77 2.72
N CYS A 72 8.11 -11.80 2.00
CA CYS A 72 6.95 -12.60 2.39
C CYS A 72 7.16 -13.36 3.70
N ASN A 73 8.35 -13.92 3.93
CA ASN A 73 8.66 -14.62 5.19
C ASN A 73 8.64 -13.67 6.39
N ILE A 74 9.13 -12.43 6.24
CA ILE A 74 9.08 -11.43 7.30
C ILE A 74 7.62 -11.01 7.57
N ALA A 75 6.84 -10.78 6.51
CA ALA A 75 5.45 -10.36 6.63
C ALA A 75 4.55 -11.41 7.31
N THR A 76 4.77 -12.69 7.01
CA THR A 76 3.95 -13.80 7.51
C THR A 76 4.46 -14.40 8.83
N GLY A 77 5.77 -14.41 9.06
CA GLY A 77 6.40 -15.00 10.25
C GLY A 77 6.88 -13.98 11.30
N GLY A 78 6.83 -12.67 11.00
CA GLY A 78 7.25 -11.62 11.91
C GLY A 78 6.18 -11.24 12.94
N ALA A 79 6.62 -10.68 14.07
CA ALA A 79 5.74 -9.97 14.99
C ALA A 79 5.24 -8.65 14.39
N GLU A 80 4.17 -8.08 14.93
CA GLU A 80 3.56 -6.84 14.42
C GLU A 80 4.56 -5.68 14.21
N TYR A 81 5.54 -5.51 15.11
CA TYR A 81 6.55 -4.46 14.96
C TYR A 81 7.53 -4.70 13.81
N HIS A 82 7.79 -5.97 13.44
CA HIS A 82 8.55 -6.30 12.24
C HIS A 82 7.77 -5.91 10.99
N VAL A 83 6.48 -6.25 10.95
CA VAL A 83 5.59 -5.93 9.83
C VAL A 83 5.47 -4.42 9.65
N LYS A 84 5.28 -3.65 10.73
CA LYS A 84 5.28 -2.18 10.69
C LYS A 84 6.58 -1.62 10.11
N CYS A 85 7.73 -2.11 10.58
CA CYS A 85 9.04 -1.69 10.06
C CYS A 85 9.19 -2.06 8.57
N LEU A 86 8.68 -3.21 8.15
CA LEU A 86 8.71 -3.67 6.76
C LEU A 86 7.86 -2.76 5.85
N VAL A 87 6.67 -2.36 6.32
CA VAL A 87 5.80 -1.39 5.63
C VAL A 87 6.48 -0.03 5.50
N ASP A 88 7.10 0.48 6.57
CA ASP A 88 7.86 1.76 6.54
C ASP A 88 8.98 1.77 5.49
N LEU A 89 9.53 0.59 5.16
CA LEU A 89 10.58 0.44 4.15
C LEU A 89 10.04 0.30 2.71
N GLY A 90 8.72 0.38 2.52
CA GLY A 90 8.06 0.37 1.21
C GLY A 90 7.74 -1.03 0.68
N ALA A 91 7.54 -2.02 1.56
CA ALA A 91 7.27 -3.39 1.14
C ALA A 91 5.92 -3.58 0.42
N ILE A 92 4.90 -2.77 0.72
CA ILE A 92 3.57 -2.88 0.09
C ILE A 92 3.68 -2.72 -1.42
N VAL A 93 4.32 -1.63 -1.87
CA VAL A 93 4.54 -1.37 -3.30
C VAL A 93 5.26 -2.53 -3.99
N ALA A 94 6.30 -3.08 -3.34
CA ALA A 94 7.04 -4.20 -3.88
C ALA A 94 6.22 -5.50 -3.97
N LEU A 95 5.32 -5.74 -3.00
CA LEU A 95 4.42 -6.89 -3.00
C LEU A 95 3.31 -6.73 -4.05
N CYS A 96 2.73 -5.54 -4.21
CA CYS A 96 1.73 -5.29 -5.25
C CYS A 96 2.31 -5.51 -6.65
N GLU A 97 3.54 -5.01 -6.92
CA GLU A 97 4.21 -5.20 -8.22
C GLU A 97 4.63 -6.65 -8.52
N ILE A 98 4.73 -7.53 -7.50
CA ILE A 98 5.08 -8.95 -7.70
C ILE A 98 3.85 -9.83 -7.92
N LEU A 99 2.62 -9.30 -7.77
CA LEU A 99 1.39 -10.07 -8.01
C LEU A 99 1.18 -10.40 -9.50
N ASP A 100 1.63 -9.52 -10.40
CA ASP A 100 1.52 -9.67 -11.86
C ASP A 100 2.61 -10.58 -12.48
N VAL A 101 2.98 -11.64 -11.78
CA VAL A 101 4.01 -12.59 -12.24
C VAL A 101 3.37 -13.93 -12.58
N ALA A 102 3.90 -14.60 -13.60
CA ALA A 102 3.37 -15.88 -14.07
C ALA A 102 3.61 -17.06 -13.08
N ASP A 103 4.45 -16.87 -12.07
CA ASP A 103 4.77 -17.91 -11.08
C ASP A 103 3.74 -17.91 -9.97
N ALA A 104 2.74 -18.79 -10.10
CA ALA A 104 1.65 -18.93 -9.13
C ALA A 104 2.14 -19.09 -7.69
N LYS A 105 3.29 -19.75 -7.45
CA LYS A 105 3.80 -19.93 -6.09
C LYS A 105 4.24 -18.60 -5.48
N ILE A 106 4.87 -17.74 -6.27
CA ILE A 106 5.26 -16.39 -5.83
C ILE A 106 4.02 -15.53 -5.60
N THR A 107 3.03 -15.61 -6.50
CA THR A 107 1.75 -14.90 -6.34
C THR A 107 1.05 -15.30 -5.05
N LEU A 108 0.95 -16.59 -4.75
CA LEU A 108 0.33 -17.10 -3.52
C LEU A 108 1.01 -16.55 -2.25
N VAL A 109 2.34 -16.61 -2.18
CA VAL A 109 3.06 -16.10 -0.99
C VAL A 109 3.03 -14.58 -0.88
N ALA A 110 2.91 -13.87 -1.99
CA ALA A 110 2.72 -12.42 -1.99
C ALA A 110 1.31 -12.05 -1.48
N LEU A 111 0.26 -12.76 -1.90
CA LEU A 111 -1.10 -12.60 -1.37
C LEU A 111 -1.13 -12.87 0.14
N ASP A 112 -0.49 -13.95 0.61
CA ASP A 112 -0.39 -14.24 2.04
C ASP A 112 0.34 -13.14 2.82
N ALA A 113 1.40 -12.57 2.23
CA ALA A 113 2.14 -11.46 2.83
C ALA A 113 1.28 -10.18 2.93
N ILE A 114 0.57 -9.82 1.86
CA ILE A 114 -0.34 -8.66 1.85
C ILE A 114 -1.44 -8.84 2.88
N LYS A 115 -2.08 -10.01 2.91
CA LYS A 115 -3.10 -10.35 3.91
C LYS A 115 -2.57 -10.23 5.33
N SER A 116 -1.36 -10.74 5.60
CA SER A 116 -0.74 -10.62 6.91
C SER A 116 -0.47 -9.16 7.30
N ILE A 117 -0.01 -8.33 6.36
CA ILE A 117 0.18 -6.89 6.57
C ILE A 117 -1.14 -6.21 6.93
N LEU A 118 -2.21 -6.47 6.17
CA LEU A 118 -3.54 -5.89 6.40
C LEU A 118 -4.16 -6.35 7.73
N LYS A 119 -3.79 -7.54 8.24
CA LYS A 119 -4.22 -8.01 9.57
C LYS A 119 -3.53 -7.27 10.72
N VAL A 120 -2.31 -6.78 10.51
CA VAL A 120 -1.54 -6.07 11.55
C VAL A 120 -2.01 -4.61 11.71
N GLY A 121 -2.51 -4.00 10.63
CA GLY A 121 -3.02 -2.65 10.67
C GLY A 121 -3.78 -2.30 9.39
N ASP A 122 -4.50 -1.20 9.44
CA ASP A 122 -5.24 -0.67 8.29
C ASP A 122 -4.25 -0.02 7.30
N TYR A 123 -3.80 -0.82 6.35
CA TYR A 123 -2.93 -0.40 5.25
C TYR A 123 -3.65 -0.45 3.89
N THR A 124 -4.98 -0.49 3.91
CA THR A 124 -5.84 -0.57 2.70
C THR A 124 -5.53 0.56 1.71
N SER A 125 -5.45 1.80 2.20
CA SER A 125 -5.05 2.98 1.42
C SER A 125 -3.68 2.85 0.75
N PHE A 126 -2.69 2.26 1.43
CA PHE A 126 -1.36 2.05 0.84
C PHE A 126 -1.37 0.96 -0.24
N VAL A 127 -2.26 -0.03 -0.11
CA VAL A 127 -2.45 -1.07 -1.14
C VAL A 127 -3.15 -0.48 -2.37
N ASP A 128 -4.16 0.36 -2.16
CA ASP A 128 -4.86 1.11 -3.22
C ASP A 128 -3.91 2.02 -4.01
N GLU A 129 -3.16 2.89 -3.31
CA GLU A 129 -2.18 3.78 -3.94
C GLU A 129 -1.08 3.04 -4.71
N ALA A 130 -0.78 1.78 -4.34
CA ALA A 130 0.17 0.92 -5.02
C ALA A 130 -0.41 0.18 -6.23
N GLY A 131 -1.69 0.37 -6.57
CA GLY A 131 -2.40 -0.37 -7.60
C GLY A 131 -2.61 -1.85 -7.25
N GLY A 132 -2.60 -2.16 -5.95
CA GLY A 132 -2.70 -3.51 -5.44
C GLY A 132 -4.11 -4.09 -5.53
N ILE A 133 -5.15 -3.24 -5.41
CA ILE A 133 -6.55 -3.67 -5.50
C ILE A 133 -6.83 -4.22 -6.90
N GLU A 134 -6.52 -3.46 -7.95
CA GLU A 134 -6.74 -3.89 -9.34
C GLU A 134 -5.93 -5.14 -9.68
N ALA A 135 -4.71 -5.26 -9.13
CA ALA A 135 -3.89 -6.45 -9.30
C ALA A 135 -4.55 -7.68 -8.65
N ILE A 136 -5.09 -7.56 -7.43
CA ILE A 136 -5.78 -8.66 -6.73
C ILE A 136 -7.11 -9.01 -7.43
N GLU A 137 -7.86 -8.03 -7.90
CA GLU A 137 -9.09 -8.25 -8.68
C GLU A 137 -8.82 -9.02 -9.98
N SER A 138 -7.73 -8.68 -10.69
CA SER A 138 -7.32 -9.43 -11.88
C SER A 138 -7.01 -10.89 -11.56
N LEU A 139 -6.52 -11.19 -10.36
CA LEU A 139 -6.22 -12.55 -9.91
C LEU A 139 -7.49 -13.39 -9.63
N GLN A 140 -8.66 -12.78 -9.51
CA GLN A 140 -9.94 -13.51 -9.44
C GLN A 140 -10.32 -14.22 -10.75
N HIS A 141 -9.56 -14.01 -11.82
CA HIS A 141 -9.72 -14.71 -13.10
C HIS A 141 -8.52 -15.63 -13.40
N HIS A 142 -7.66 -15.88 -12.41
CA HIS A 142 -6.45 -16.65 -12.58
C HIS A 142 -6.75 -18.15 -12.74
N GLU A 143 -5.99 -18.86 -13.60
CA GLU A 143 -6.21 -20.28 -13.90
C GLU A 143 -5.98 -21.21 -12.69
N ASN A 144 -5.19 -20.75 -11.72
CA ASN A 144 -4.92 -21.46 -10.48
C ASN A 144 -6.01 -21.18 -9.44
N GLU A 145 -6.72 -22.23 -9.03
CA GLU A 145 -7.81 -22.17 -8.05
C GLU A 145 -7.38 -21.62 -6.70
N GLU A 146 -6.19 -21.95 -6.18
CA GLU A 146 -5.70 -21.42 -4.91
C GLU A 146 -5.43 -19.90 -4.97
N VAL A 147 -4.95 -19.41 -6.13
CA VAL A 147 -4.72 -17.98 -6.33
C VAL A 147 -6.04 -17.23 -6.37
N TYR A 148 -7.02 -17.79 -7.11
CA TYR A 148 -8.38 -17.28 -7.18
C TYR A 148 -9.02 -17.19 -5.78
N GLU A 149 -9.03 -18.29 -5.03
CA GLU A 149 -9.65 -18.36 -3.70
C GLU A 149 -9.06 -17.33 -2.74
N LYS A 150 -7.73 -17.20 -2.72
CA LYS A 150 -7.05 -16.20 -1.87
C LYS A 150 -7.34 -14.77 -2.30
N ALA A 151 -7.41 -14.50 -3.60
CA ALA A 151 -7.72 -13.16 -4.11
C ALA A 151 -9.14 -12.74 -3.72
N VAL A 152 -10.11 -13.63 -3.88
CA VAL A 152 -11.50 -13.40 -3.45
C VAL A 152 -11.57 -13.15 -1.94
N GLU A 153 -10.92 -14.01 -1.14
CA GLU A 153 -10.91 -13.87 0.31
C GLU A 153 -10.35 -12.52 0.77
N ILE A 154 -9.26 -12.04 0.16
CA ILE A 154 -8.67 -10.75 0.51
C ILE A 154 -9.60 -9.59 0.13
N ILE A 155 -10.22 -9.65 -1.05
CA ILE A 155 -11.18 -8.62 -1.46
C ILE A 155 -12.37 -8.59 -0.50
N GLU A 156 -13.01 -9.73 -0.22
CA GLU A 156 -14.15 -9.79 0.70
C GLU A 156 -13.81 -9.36 2.14
N GLU A 157 -12.65 -9.75 2.66
CA GLU A 157 -12.25 -9.47 4.05
C GLU A 157 -11.84 -8.01 4.28
N PHE A 158 -11.21 -7.36 3.29
CA PHE A 158 -10.58 -6.04 3.47
C PHE A 158 -11.12 -4.92 2.56
N PHE A 159 -11.72 -5.23 1.42
CA PHE A 159 -12.13 -4.25 0.39
C PHE A 159 -13.62 -4.35 0.01
N GLY A 160 -14.32 -5.42 0.42
CA GLY A 160 -15.70 -5.73 0.02
C GLY A 160 -16.79 -4.95 0.75
N ALA A 161 -16.44 -3.92 1.54
CA ALA A 161 -17.38 -3.16 2.35
C ALA A 161 -17.86 -1.84 1.71
N ASP A 162 -17.36 -1.47 0.52
CA ASP A 162 -17.55 -0.12 -0.06
C ASP A 162 -18.53 -0.01 -1.24
N ASP A 163 -19.39 -1.00 -1.49
CA ASP A 163 -20.58 -0.81 -2.36
C ASP A 163 -21.86 -0.43 -1.58
N ASP A 164 -21.84 -0.44 -0.23
CA ASP A 164 -23.02 -0.16 0.61
C ASP A 164 -22.93 1.13 1.47
N ILE A 165 -21.89 1.95 1.34
CA ILE A 165 -21.77 3.25 2.04
C ILE A 165 -21.64 4.42 1.05
N ALA A 166 -22.44 4.39 -0.01
CA ALA A 166 -22.69 5.53 -0.89
C ALA A 166 -24.16 5.95 -0.84
N ASP A 167 -24.77 6.08 0.35
CA ASP A 167 -26.07 6.77 0.48
C ASP A 167 -26.39 7.27 1.92
N GLU A 168 -25.37 7.62 2.72
CA GLU A 168 -25.60 8.34 3.99
C GLU A 168 -25.08 9.79 3.94
N LEU A 169 -25.58 10.52 2.94
CA LEU A 169 -25.74 11.97 3.02
C LEU A 169 -27.22 12.27 3.13
N VAL A 170 -27.80 11.97 4.30
CA VAL A 170 -29.11 12.52 4.67
C VAL A 170 -28.87 14.01 4.98
N PRO A 171 -29.37 14.97 4.20
CA PRO A 171 -29.36 16.35 4.66
C PRO A 171 -30.29 16.45 5.87
N GLU A 172 -29.74 16.75 7.04
CA GLU A 172 -30.53 17.09 8.22
C GLU A 172 -31.40 18.30 7.90
N ALA A 173 -32.69 18.05 7.68
CA ALA A 173 -33.70 19.08 7.71
C ALA A 173 -33.88 19.50 9.18
N SER A 174 -33.10 20.49 9.63
CA SER A 174 -33.39 21.16 10.89
C SER A 174 -34.69 21.96 10.73
N GLU A 175 -35.77 21.47 11.34
CA GLU A 175 -37.00 22.25 11.57
C GLU A 175 -36.65 23.49 12.39
N ASN A 176 -36.46 24.63 11.73
CA ASN A 176 -36.67 25.95 12.31
C ASN A 176 -36.87 27.01 11.22
N THR A 177 -38.15 27.32 10.99
CA THR A 177 -38.68 28.67 10.70
C THR A 177 -37.95 29.53 9.66
N TYR A 178 -38.55 29.65 8.47
CA TYR A 178 -38.59 30.93 7.75
C TYR A 178 -39.98 31.20 7.18
N SER A 179 -40.63 32.22 7.76
CA SER A 179 -41.84 32.86 7.21
C SER A 179 -41.44 33.78 6.06
N PHE A 180 -42.11 33.68 4.92
CA PHE A 180 -42.15 34.75 3.92
C PHE A 180 -43.59 34.94 3.44
N GLY A 181 -44.29 35.84 4.14
CA GLY A 181 -45.42 36.56 3.56
C GLY A 181 -44.91 37.85 2.92
N VAL A 182 -45.20 38.03 1.63
CA VAL A 182 -45.77 39.25 1.03
C VAL A 182 -45.98 38.96 -0.47
N SER A 183 -47.25 39.02 -0.88
CA SER A 183 -47.66 39.20 -2.26
C SER A 183 -47.45 40.65 -2.67
N ASP A 184 -46.85 40.93 -3.83
CA ASP A 184 -47.57 41.60 -4.93
C ASP A 184 -46.68 41.90 -6.16
N LYS A 185 -47.33 41.70 -7.32
CA LYS A 185 -47.27 42.51 -8.56
C LYS A 185 -46.05 42.44 -9.50
N MET A 186 -46.37 41.85 -10.65
CA MET A 186 -45.98 42.24 -12.01
C MET A 186 -45.58 43.73 -12.15
N ALA A 187 -44.43 43.99 -12.77
CA ALA A 187 -44.31 44.87 -13.95
C ALA A 187 -42.84 44.95 -14.44
N ASN A 188 -42.70 44.85 -15.76
CA ASN A 188 -41.55 45.24 -16.57
C ASN A 188 -40.82 46.51 -16.08
N ASN A 189 -39.49 46.55 -16.12
CA ASN A 189 -38.77 47.41 -17.06
C ASN A 189 -37.25 47.14 -17.09
N VAL A 190 -36.68 47.42 -18.26
CA VAL A 190 -35.30 47.29 -18.73
C VAL A 190 -34.36 48.33 -18.09
N GLU A 191 -33.08 47.97 -17.91
CA GLU A 191 -31.85 48.75 -18.27
C GLU A 191 -30.66 48.53 -17.30
N ALA A 192 -29.47 48.34 -17.90
CA ALA A 192 -28.13 48.31 -17.30
C ALA A 192 -27.42 49.66 -17.59
N PRO A 193 -26.11 49.86 -17.32
CA PRO A 193 -25.21 49.52 -16.19
C PRO A 193 -24.49 50.80 -15.65
N GLN A 194 -23.45 50.61 -14.81
CA GLN A 194 -22.28 51.49 -14.53
C GLN A 194 -22.17 52.11 -13.12
N GLY A 195 -20.97 51.98 -12.54
CA GLY A 195 -20.45 52.90 -11.53
C GLY A 195 -19.67 52.26 -10.38
N GLN A 196 -18.38 51.98 -10.58
CA GLN A 196 -17.38 51.91 -9.48
C GLN A 196 -17.01 53.35 -9.05
N PRO A 197 -16.65 53.63 -7.78
CA PRO A 197 -15.26 53.37 -7.35
C PRO A 197 -15.01 53.00 -5.86
N LEU A 198 -13.93 52.23 -5.71
CA LEU A 198 -12.89 52.14 -4.66
C LEU A 198 -13.06 52.76 -3.25
N GLY A 199 -12.72 51.94 -2.24
CA GLY A 199 -12.36 52.30 -0.87
C GLY A 199 -13.08 51.39 0.14
N MET A 200 -12.48 50.68 1.10
CA MET A 200 -11.23 50.86 1.83
C MET A 200 -10.94 49.53 2.56
N PHE A 201 -9.71 49.00 2.50
CA PHE A 201 -9.27 47.85 3.30
C PHE A 201 -9.06 48.28 4.76
N ASN A 202 -9.53 47.48 5.72
CA ASN A 202 -9.24 47.67 7.13
C ASN A 202 -8.64 46.37 7.71
N PHE A 203 -7.36 46.42 8.06
CA PHE A 203 -6.68 45.44 8.91
C PHE A 203 -6.38 46.14 10.23
N SER A 204 -7.02 45.70 11.31
CA SER A 204 -6.65 46.04 12.68
C SER A 204 -6.04 44.81 13.34
N SER A 205 -4.90 45.06 13.97
CA SER A 205 -3.98 44.13 14.64
C SER A 205 -4.60 43.36 15.80
#